data_AF-A0A979GBH4-F1
#
_entry.id   AF-A0A979GBH4-F1
#
_cell.length_a   1.000
_cell.length_b   1.000
_cell.length_c   1.000
_cell.angle_alpha   90.00
_cell.angle_beta   90.00
_cell.angle_gamma   90.00
#
_symmetry.space_group_name_H-M   'P 1'
#
loop_
_entity.id
_entity.type
_entity.pdbx_description
1 polymer ?
#
loop_
_entity_poly.entity_id
_entity_poly.type
_entity_poly.pdbx_seq_one_letter_code
_entity_poly.pdbx_strand_id
1 'polypeptide(L)'
;MYRILVVCLVLLLAACGDAEKTPKGILSREEMRDVLLDMNMADSYAGLEEDGVSIVVNDSIRKERLKVYYRQILDLHKLTPKEFNHSYAYYEAHPDRFKAIYDMMFAVISKQKEGLDADVRNKEYTTNINSLLPVNNNTIIWSGQDTSIPFVKKNKRSISPQRIPPASRLPEPKPVKLRS
;
A
#
# COMPACT_ATOMS: atom_id res chain seq x y z
N MET A 1 53.05 -16.96 -17.09
CA MET A 1 51.63 -17.29 -17.35
C MET A 1 50.69 -16.63 -16.34
N TYR A 2 50.98 -16.62 -15.04
CA TYR A 2 50.15 -15.95 -14.01
C TYR A 2 49.98 -14.43 -14.21
N ARG A 3 50.98 -13.72 -14.74
CA ARG A 3 50.89 -12.26 -14.98
C ARG A 3 49.83 -11.87 -16.01
N ILE A 4 49.64 -12.70 -17.03
CA ILE A 4 48.62 -12.47 -18.07
C ILE A 4 47.22 -12.72 -17.49
N LEU A 5 47.07 -13.75 -16.65
CA LEU A 5 45.83 -14.02 -15.93
C LEU A 5 45.42 -12.87 -14.99
N VAL A 6 46.38 -12.27 -14.27
CA VAL A 6 46.10 -11.12 -13.40
C VAL A 6 45.68 -9.89 -14.21
N VAL A 7 46.31 -9.63 -15.35
CA VAL A 7 45.94 -8.49 -16.22
C VAL A 7 44.56 -8.70 -16.85
N CYS A 8 44.23 -9.92 -17.29
CA CYS A 8 42.88 -10.25 -17.77
C CYS A 8 41.82 -10.12 -16.67
N LEU A 9 42.13 -10.51 -15.42
CA LEU A 9 41.22 -10.38 -14.28
C LEU A 9 40.95 -8.90 -13.95
N VAL A 10 41.97 -8.04 -14.00
CA VAL A 10 41.82 -6.59 -13.78
C VAL A 10 41.03 -5.92 -14.90
N LEU A 11 41.22 -6.33 -16.16
CA LEU A 11 40.44 -5.83 -17.31
C LEU A 11 38.96 -6.25 -17.24
N LEU A 12 38.67 -7.46 -16.77
CA LEU A 12 37.29 -7.93 -16.54
C LEU A 12 36.58 -7.14 -15.43
N LEU A 13 37.31 -6.72 -14.39
CA LEU A 13 36.76 -5.87 -13.33
C LEU A 13 36.51 -4.42 -13.80
N ALA A 14 37.31 -3.91 -14.73
CA ALA A 14 37.13 -2.57 -15.30
C ALA A 14 35.96 -2.47 -16.30
N ALA A 15 35.59 -3.58 -16.94
CA ALA A 15 34.48 -3.62 -17.91
C ALA A 15 33.08 -3.47 -17.27
N CYS A 16 32.96 -3.67 -15.96
CA CYS A 16 31.69 -3.58 -15.22
C CYS A 16 31.40 -2.18 -14.64
N GLY A 17 32.16 -1.14 -15.04
CA GLY A 17 32.13 0.18 -14.40
C GLY A 17 31.41 1.31 -15.15
N ASP A 18 30.97 1.09 -16.39
CA ASP A 18 30.45 2.16 -17.26
C ASP A 18 29.02 1.96 -17.76
N ALA A 19 28.30 0.96 -17.27
CA ALA A 19 26.97 0.62 -17.78
C ALA A 19 25.88 1.66 -17.50
N GLU A 20 26.10 2.64 -16.60
CA GLU A 20 24.95 3.38 -16.07
C GLU A 20 25.20 4.79 -15.56
N LYS A 21 26.19 5.49 -16.10
CA LYS A 21 26.35 6.92 -15.78
C LYS A 21 25.30 7.71 -16.54
N THR A 22 24.29 8.21 -15.84
CA THR A 22 23.37 9.20 -16.39
C THR A 22 24.16 10.44 -16.82
N PRO A 23 23.81 11.08 -17.96
CA PRO A 23 24.51 12.27 -18.40
C PRO A 23 24.39 13.37 -17.34
N LYS A 24 25.41 14.23 -17.21
CA LYS A 24 25.33 15.40 -16.32
C LYS A 24 24.12 16.26 -16.69
N GLY A 25 23.31 16.62 -15.69
CA GLY A 25 22.08 17.40 -15.89
C GLY A 25 20.82 16.57 -16.17
N ILE A 26 20.93 15.24 -16.18
CA ILE A 26 19.80 14.32 -16.19
C ILE A 26 19.66 13.68 -14.82
N LEU A 27 18.42 13.61 -14.32
CA LEU A 27 18.11 12.92 -13.08
C LEU A 27 18.60 11.47 -13.12
N SER A 28 19.13 10.99 -12.00
CA SER A 28 19.39 9.56 -11.82
C SER A 28 18.09 8.76 -11.97
N ARG A 29 18.20 7.45 -12.23
CA ARG A 29 17.01 6.61 -12.39
C ARG A 29 16.24 6.52 -11.09
N GLU A 30 16.93 6.55 -9.96
CA GLU A 30 16.38 6.52 -8.62
C GLU A 30 15.64 7.83 -8.29
N GLU A 31 16.20 8.99 -8.61
CA GLU A 31 15.51 10.28 -8.45
C GLU A 31 14.28 10.37 -9.36
N MET A 32 14.42 9.96 -10.63
CA MET A 32 13.29 9.95 -11.56
C MET A 32 12.18 8.99 -11.10
N ARG A 33 12.54 7.82 -10.58
CA ARG A 33 11.60 6.87 -9.96
C ARG A 33 10.80 7.53 -8.85
N ASP A 34 11.47 8.21 -7.92
CA ASP A 34 10.81 8.81 -6.75
C ASP A 34 9.86 9.94 -7.16
N VAL A 35 10.29 10.81 -8.09
CA VAL A 35 9.45 11.89 -8.63
C VAL A 35 8.20 11.34 -9.34
N LEU A 36 8.39 10.35 -10.23
CA LEU A 36 7.27 9.77 -10.99
C LEU A 36 6.31 8.98 -10.12
N LEU A 37 6.80 8.33 -9.06
CA LEU A 37 5.96 7.63 -8.09
C LEU A 37 5.03 8.61 -7.38
N ASP A 38 5.56 9.75 -6.93
CA ASP A 38 4.76 10.79 -6.28
C ASP A 38 3.77 11.44 -7.25
N MET A 39 4.16 11.68 -8.50
CA MET A 39 3.27 12.19 -9.53
C MET A 39 2.10 11.23 -9.83
N ASN A 40 2.37 9.93 -9.98
CA ASN A 40 1.31 8.93 -10.17
C ASN A 40 0.37 8.82 -8.97
N MET A 41 0.90 8.98 -7.75
CA MET A 41 0.08 9.02 -6.55
C MET A 41 -0.80 10.27 -6.52
N ALA A 42 -0.28 11.43 -6.92
CA ALA A 42 -1.06 12.65 -7.08
C ALA A 42 -2.13 12.53 -8.18
N ASP A 43 -1.85 11.85 -9.29
CA ASP A 43 -2.84 11.54 -10.33
C ASP A 43 -4.01 10.75 -9.78
N SER A 44 -3.72 9.73 -8.99
CA SER A 44 -4.73 8.92 -8.32
C SER A 44 -5.54 9.73 -7.31
N TYR A 45 -4.88 10.62 -6.56
CA TYR A 45 -5.51 11.45 -5.53
C TYR A 45 -6.37 12.58 -6.11
N ALA A 46 -5.96 13.20 -7.21
CA ALA A 46 -6.67 14.34 -7.81
C ALA A 46 -8.08 13.99 -8.31
N GLY A 47 -8.33 12.71 -8.60
CA GLY A 47 -9.65 12.21 -8.99
C GLY A 47 -10.61 11.95 -7.81
N LEU A 48 -10.14 12.11 -6.57
CA LEU A 48 -10.96 11.91 -5.37
C LEU A 48 -11.58 13.25 -4.91
N GLU A 49 -12.81 13.19 -4.40
CA GLU A 49 -13.45 14.30 -3.68
C GLU A 49 -12.83 14.45 -2.27
N GLU A 50 -12.99 15.62 -1.65
CA GLU A 50 -12.46 15.92 -0.31
C GLU A 50 -13.02 14.99 0.78
N ASP A 51 -14.22 14.43 0.58
CA ASP A 51 -14.89 13.53 1.51
C ASP A 51 -14.54 12.04 1.32
N GLY A 52 -13.59 11.72 0.43
CA GLY A 52 -13.15 10.33 0.17
C GLY A 52 -14.18 9.44 -0.54
N VAL A 53 -15.33 10.01 -0.95
CA VAL A 53 -16.33 9.32 -1.77
C VAL A 53 -15.93 9.47 -3.24
N SER A 54 -15.78 8.35 -3.94
CA SER A 54 -15.39 8.29 -5.36
C SER A 54 -16.50 8.83 -6.26
N ILE A 55 -16.69 10.15 -6.28
CA ILE A 55 -17.52 10.85 -7.26
C ILE A 55 -16.59 11.35 -8.37
N VAL A 56 -17.01 11.16 -9.62
CA VAL A 56 -16.26 11.62 -10.78
C VAL A 56 -16.12 13.14 -10.72
N VAL A 57 -14.94 13.62 -10.32
CA VAL A 57 -14.61 15.04 -10.31
C VAL A 57 -14.61 15.56 -11.75
N ASN A 58 -15.12 16.77 -11.97
CA ASN A 58 -15.03 17.43 -13.27
C ASN A 58 -13.56 17.51 -13.73
N ASP A 59 -13.29 17.13 -14.97
CA ASP A 59 -11.96 17.16 -15.58
C ASP A 59 -11.25 18.50 -15.44
N SER A 60 -11.98 19.61 -15.51
CA SER A 60 -11.40 20.95 -15.32
C SER A 60 -10.83 21.14 -13.92
N ILE A 61 -11.55 20.70 -12.89
CA ILE A 61 -11.12 20.80 -11.48
C ILE A 61 -9.94 19.88 -11.24
N ARG A 62 -10.01 18.64 -11.73
CA ARG A 62 -8.93 17.66 -11.62
C ARG A 62 -7.63 18.20 -12.23
N LYS A 63 -7.68 18.79 -13.42
CA LYS A 63 -6.52 19.40 -14.08
C LYS A 63 -5.90 20.54 -13.27
N GLU A 64 -6.71 21.42 -12.67
CA GLU A 64 -6.19 22.50 -11.83
C GLU A 64 -5.52 21.94 -10.57
N ARG A 65 -6.11 20.94 -9.91
CA ARG A 65 -5.48 20.26 -8.77
C ARG A 65 -4.14 19.63 -9.14
N LEU A 66 -4.07 18.94 -10.27
CA LEU A 66 -2.82 18.31 -10.74
C LEU A 66 -1.70 19.31 -10.99
N LYS A 67 -2.00 20.48 -11.55
CA LYS A 67 -0.99 21.55 -11.72
C LYS A 67 -0.39 21.95 -10.38
N VAL A 68 -1.22 22.08 -9.34
CA VAL A 68 -0.76 22.41 -7.98
C VAL A 68 0.07 21.29 -7.39
N TYR A 69 -0.40 20.04 -7.47
CA TYR A 69 0.32 18.89 -6.92
C TYR A 69 1.66 18.66 -7.60
N TYR A 70 1.72 18.74 -8.94
CA TYR A 70 2.98 18.56 -9.66
C TYR A 70 3.98 19.66 -9.34
N ARG A 71 3.52 20.90 -9.16
CA ARG A 71 4.37 22.00 -8.69
C ARG A 71 4.97 21.68 -7.31
N GLN A 72 4.14 21.22 -6.37
CA GLN A 72 4.56 20.88 -5.01
C GLN A 72 5.53 19.69 -4.98
N ILE A 73 5.26 18.64 -5.77
CA ILE A 73 6.13 17.46 -5.88
C ILE A 73 7.50 17.87 -6.42
N LEU A 74 7.55 18.67 -7.48
CA LEU A 74 8.82 19.17 -8.00
C LEU A 74 9.58 19.99 -6.95
N ASP A 75 8.90 20.82 -6.16
CA ASP A 75 9.52 21.58 -5.08
C ASP A 75 10.07 20.66 -3.97
N LEU A 76 9.35 19.59 -3.61
CA LEU A 76 9.80 18.58 -2.63
C LEU A 76 11.08 17.86 -3.09
N HIS A 77 11.16 17.55 -4.38
CA HIS A 77 12.33 16.94 -5.01
C HIS A 77 13.42 17.95 -5.39
N LYS A 78 13.22 19.25 -5.09
CA LYS A 78 14.15 20.36 -5.39
C LYS A 78 14.46 20.49 -6.88
N LEU A 79 13.43 20.30 -7.71
CA LEU A 79 13.52 20.36 -9.16
C LEU A 79 12.77 21.55 -9.73
N THR A 80 13.32 22.16 -10.76
CA THR A 80 12.54 23.06 -11.61
C THR A 80 11.78 22.26 -12.68
N PRO A 81 10.63 22.77 -13.17
CA PRO A 81 9.91 22.14 -14.28
C PRO A 81 10.79 21.91 -15.51
N LYS A 82 11.76 22.80 -15.77
CA LYS A 82 12.68 22.69 -16.90
C LYS A 82 13.66 21.52 -16.75
N GLU A 83 14.23 21.35 -15.56
CA GLU A 83 15.17 20.24 -15.27
C GLU A 83 14.46 18.88 -15.32
N PHE A 84 13.25 18.81 -14.76
CA PHE A 84 12.42 17.62 -14.86
C PHE A 84 12.08 17.29 -16.31
N ASN A 85 11.54 18.24 -17.08
CA ASN A 85 11.17 18.01 -18.48
C ASN A 85 12.38 17.63 -19.33
N HIS A 86 13.55 18.21 -19.08
CA HIS A 86 14.79 17.85 -19.77
C HIS A 86 15.20 16.40 -19.48
N SER A 87 15.13 15.99 -18.22
CA SER A 87 15.43 14.63 -17.80
C SER A 87 14.41 13.63 -18.32
N TYR A 88 13.12 14.00 -18.29
CA TYR A 88 12.02 13.18 -18.76
C TYR A 88 12.15 12.90 -20.26
N ALA A 89 12.42 13.92 -21.07
CA ALA A 89 12.64 13.78 -22.52
C ALA A 89 13.81 12.83 -22.84
N TYR A 90 14.86 12.81 -22.02
CA TYR A 90 15.95 11.85 -22.17
C TYR A 90 15.47 10.40 -21.95
N TYR A 91 14.71 10.14 -20.88
CA TYR A 91 14.20 8.79 -20.62
C TYR A 91 13.13 8.37 -21.64
N GLU A 92 12.28 9.28 -22.09
CA GLU A 92 11.30 9.03 -23.15
C GLU A 92 11.97 8.57 -24.45
N ALA A 93 13.12 9.16 -24.80
CA ALA A 93 13.92 8.75 -25.96
C ALA A 93 14.68 7.42 -25.77
N HIS A 94 14.74 6.88 -24.54
CA HIS A 94 15.45 5.64 -24.22
C HIS A 94 14.52 4.64 -23.49
N PRO A 95 13.64 3.93 -24.23
CA PRO A 95 12.63 3.04 -23.66
C PRO A 95 13.20 1.99 -22.70
N ASP A 96 14.38 1.43 -22.99
CA ASP A 96 15.02 0.40 -22.16
C ASP A 96 15.33 0.94 -20.75
N ARG A 97 15.82 2.19 -20.68
CA ARG A 97 16.14 2.86 -19.41
C ARG A 97 14.87 3.29 -18.68
N PHE A 98 13.87 3.74 -19.43
CA PHE A 98 12.60 4.15 -18.83
C PHE A 98 11.83 2.96 -18.26
N LYS A 99 11.87 1.81 -18.95
CA LYS A 99 11.34 0.54 -18.46
C LYS A 99 11.99 0.17 -17.12
N ALA A 100 13.31 0.29 -16.99
CA ALA A 100 13.99 0.00 -15.72
C ALA A 100 13.49 0.89 -14.57
N ILE A 101 13.15 2.16 -14.83
CA ILE A 101 12.55 3.07 -13.84
C ILE A 101 11.19 2.55 -13.39
N TYR A 102 10.30 2.20 -14.33
CA TYR A 102 8.98 1.64 -13.99
C TYR A 102 9.09 0.31 -13.25
N ASP A 103 10.01 -0.58 -13.66
CA ASP A 103 10.25 -1.85 -12.96
C ASP A 103 10.69 -1.60 -11.50
N MET A 104 11.51 -0.58 -11.24
CA MET A 104 11.84 -0.15 -9.88
C MET A 104 10.62 0.42 -9.12
N MET A 105 9.77 1.22 -9.76
CA MET A 105 8.53 1.73 -9.15
C MET A 105 7.61 0.57 -8.72
N PHE A 106 7.42 -0.42 -9.59
CA PHE A 106 6.61 -1.60 -9.27
C PHE A 106 7.17 -2.39 -8.08
N ALA A 107 8.49 -2.51 -7.98
CA ALA A 107 9.12 -3.16 -6.84
C ALA A 107 8.85 -2.41 -5.52
N VAL A 108 8.91 -1.07 -5.52
CA VAL A 108 8.58 -0.25 -4.35
C VAL A 108 7.14 -0.44 -3.92
N ILE A 109 6.19 -0.34 -4.86
CA ILE A 109 4.75 -0.50 -4.59
C ILE A 109 4.44 -1.91 -4.07
N SER A 110 5.02 -2.94 -4.67
CA SER A 110 4.81 -4.33 -4.26
C SER A 110 5.27 -4.56 -2.82
N LYS A 111 6.45 -4.04 -2.47
CA LYS A 111 6.97 -4.10 -1.11
C LYS A 111 6.08 -3.35 -0.11
N GLN A 112 5.58 -2.18 -0.47
CA GLN A 112 4.69 -1.40 0.39
C GLN A 112 3.36 -2.14 0.63
N LYS A 113 2.80 -2.74 -0.43
CA LYS A 113 1.59 -3.56 -0.34
C LYS A 113 1.76 -4.76 0.58
N GLU A 114 2.86 -5.50 0.45
CA GLU A 114 3.15 -6.65 1.31
C GLU A 114 3.22 -6.26 2.80
N GLY A 115 3.81 -5.10 3.11
CA GLY A 115 3.83 -4.54 4.46
C GLY A 115 2.44 -4.20 4.99
N LEU A 116 1.63 -3.51 4.18
CA LEU A 116 0.24 -3.18 4.51
C LEU A 116 -0.60 -4.44 4.75
N ASP A 117 -0.46 -5.45 3.89
CA ASP A 117 -1.18 -6.72 4.03
C ASP A 117 -0.79 -7.45 5.32
N ALA A 118 0.49 -7.39 5.72
CA ALA A 118 0.93 -7.95 7.00
C ALA A 118 0.31 -7.22 8.20
N ASP A 119 0.28 -5.89 8.18
CA ASP A 119 -0.33 -5.08 9.24
C ASP A 119 -1.84 -5.29 9.34
N VAL A 120 -2.53 -5.40 8.21
CA VAL A 120 -3.96 -5.72 8.15
C VAL A 120 -4.24 -7.10 8.75
N ARG A 121 -3.46 -8.13 8.37
CA ARG A 121 -3.57 -9.47 8.96
C ARG A 121 -3.32 -9.44 10.48
N ASN A 122 -2.29 -8.74 10.92
CA ASN A 122 -1.97 -8.61 12.34
C ASN A 122 -3.12 -7.98 13.14
N LYS A 123 -3.74 -6.92 12.61
CA LYS A 123 -4.92 -6.32 13.23
C LYS A 123 -6.11 -7.28 13.28
N GLU A 124 -6.37 -8.01 12.19
CA GLU A 124 -7.46 -8.98 12.10
C GLU A 124 -7.33 -10.14 13.12
N TYR A 125 -6.09 -10.57 13.40
CA TYR A 125 -5.84 -11.56 14.46
C TYR A 125 -6.13 -11.04 15.86
N THR A 126 -5.92 -9.74 16.11
CA THR A 126 -6.20 -9.14 17.42
C THR A 126 -7.69 -8.84 17.64
N THR A 127 -8.45 -8.56 16.58
CA THR A 127 -9.86 -8.18 16.67
C THR A 127 -10.80 -9.38 16.61
N ASN A 128 -10.48 -10.39 15.79
CA ASN A 128 -11.30 -11.59 15.63
C ASN A 128 -10.47 -12.85 15.88
N ILE A 129 -10.62 -13.49 17.05
CA ILE A 129 -10.00 -14.80 17.34
C ILE A 129 -10.40 -15.86 16.29
N ASN A 130 -11.58 -15.74 15.69
CA ASN A 130 -12.07 -16.67 14.68
C ASN A 130 -11.37 -16.54 13.32
N SER A 131 -10.63 -15.45 13.06
CA SER A 131 -9.85 -15.25 11.83
C SER A 131 -8.54 -16.04 11.79
N LEU A 132 -8.10 -16.56 12.95
CA LEU A 132 -6.90 -17.37 13.11
C LEU A 132 -7.03 -18.79 12.52
N LEU A 133 -8.26 -19.23 12.26
CA LEU A 133 -8.54 -20.57 11.74
C LEU A 133 -9.08 -20.44 10.31
N PRO A 134 -8.61 -21.27 9.35
CA PRO A 134 -9.20 -21.35 8.00
C PRO A 134 -10.56 -22.07 8.03
N VAL A 135 -11.39 -21.77 9.02
CA VAL A 135 -12.78 -22.24 9.06
C VAL A 135 -13.61 -21.18 8.37
N ASN A 136 -14.11 -21.54 7.19
CA ASN A 136 -15.12 -20.74 6.51
C ASN A 136 -16.29 -20.47 7.48
N ASN A 137 -16.95 -19.32 7.37
CA ASN A 137 -18.13 -18.99 8.18
C ASN A 137 -19.33 -19.93 7.94
N ASN A 138 -19.15 -20.98 7.15
CA ASN A 138 -20.14 -21.98 6.74
C ASN A 138 -19.82 -23.35 7.34
N THR A 139 -18.82 -23.50 8.22
CA THR A 139 -18.59 -24.76 8.92
C THR A 139 -19.76 -25.01 9.85
N ILE A 140 -20.32 -26.22 9.77
CA ILE A 140 -21.47 -26.78 10.52
C ILE A 140 -21.39 -26.57 12.05
N ILE A 141 -20.23 -26.18 12.55
CA ILE A 141 -19.91 -25.74 13.91
C ILE A 141 -20.10 -24.21 14.05
N TRP A 142 -21.30 -23.72 13.74
CA TRP A 142 -21.72 -22.40 14.22
C TRP A 142 -21.87 -22.51 15.75
N SER A 143 -21.24 -21.63 16.52
CA SER A 143 -21.32 -21.62 17.99
C SER A 143 -22.73 -21.37 18.54
N GLY A 144 -23.68 -20.95 17.69
CA GLY A 144 -25.10 -20.88 17.99
C GLY A 144 -25.89 -22.16 17.68
N GLN A 145 -25.31 -23.13 16.98
CA GLN A 145 -25.89 -24.45 16.79
C GLN A 145 -25.28 -25.41 17.80
N ASP A 146 -26.00 -25.48 18.93
CA ASP A 146 -25.99 -26.52 19.94
C ASP A 146 -25.60 -27.85 19.28
N THR A 147 -24.32 -28.23 19.40
CA THR A 147 -23.81 -29.47 18.82
C THR A 147 -24.48 -30.60 19.58
N SER A 148 -25.66 -30.97 19.11
CA SER A 148 -26.31 -32.20 19.46
C SER A 148 -25.42 -33.30 18.89
N ILE A 149 -24.51 -33.77 19.76
CA ILE A 149 -23.70 -34.96 19.55
C ILE A 149 -24.64 -36.02 18.95
N PRO A 150 -24.41 -36.50 17.71
CA PRO A 150 -25.44 -37.24 16.96
C PRO A 150 -25.78 -38.61 17.57
N PHE A 151 -25.13 -38.99 18.68
CA PHE A 151 -25.27 -40.31 19.31
C PHE A 151 -25.56 -40.26 20.81
N VAL A 152 -25.82 -39.08 21.40
CA VAL A 152 -26.28 -39.01 22.80
C VAL A 152 -27.80 -38.87 22.83
N LYS A 153 -28.49 -39.96 23.15
CA LYS A 153 -29.93 -39.98 23.40
C LYS A 153 -30.24 -39.09 24.61
N LYS A 154 -30.59 -37.82 24.39
CA LYS A 154 -31.07 -36.91 25.44
C LYS A 154 -32.36 -37.50 26.04
N ASN A 155 -32.28 -37.98 27.28
CA ASN A 155 -33.46 -38.39 28.03
C ASN A 155 -34.23 -37.12 28.42
N LYS A 156 -35.42 -36.91 27.82
CA LYS A 156 -36.29 -35.75 28.12
C LYS A 156 -36.89 -35.93 29.52
N ARG A 157 -36.15 -35.54 30.57
CA ARG A 157 -36.70 -35.29 31.90
C ARG A 157 -36.26 -33.91 32.39
N SER A 158 -37.19 -32.96 32.23
CA SER A 158 -37.39 -31.72 32.99
C SER A 158 -36.15 -30.95 33.46
N ILE A 159 -35.73 -29.95 32.67
CA ILE A 159 -35.11 -28.74 33.22
C ILE A 159 -35.76 -27.56 32.49
N SER A 160 -36.56 -26.79 33.22
CA SER A 160 -37.16 -25.55 32.72
C SER A 160 -36.07 -24.57 32.29
N PRO A 161 -36.24 -23.78 31.21
CA PRO A 161 -35.30 -22.72 30.89
C PRO A 161 -35.32 -21.69 32.03
N GLN A 162 -34.20 -21.54 32.74
CA GLN A 162 -34.02 -20.35 33.56
C GLN A 162 -34.03 -19.14 32.63
N ARG A 163 -35.00 -18.25 32.85
CA ARG A 163 -35.11 -16.96 32.17
C ARG A 163 -33.88 -16.14 32.56
N ILE A 164 -32.90 -16.04 31.66
CA ILE A 164 -31.76 -15.14 31.81
C ILE A 164 -32.33 -13.71 31.91
N PRO A 165 -32.05 -12.95 32.98
CA PRO A 165 -32.52 -11.58 33.07
C PRO A 165 -31.88 -10.73 31.97
N PRO A 166 -32.60 -9.77 31.37
CA PRO A 166 -32.04 -8.90 30.35
C PRO A 166 -30.86 -8.13 30.92
N ALA A 167 -29.75 -8.09 30.17
CA ALA A 167 -28.55 -7.35 30.53
C ALA A 167 -28.91 -5.93 30.98
N SER A 168 -28.54 -5.59 32.21
CA SER A 168 -28.65 -4.24 32.74
C SER A 168 -27.86 -3.29 31.85
N ARG A 169 -28.55 -2.37 31.17
CA ARG A 169 -27.93 -1.22 30.50
C ARG A 169 -27.03 -0.50 31.51
N LEU A 170 -25.73 -0.49 31.26
CA LEU A 170 -24.82 0.43 31.93
C LEU A 170 -25.32 1.86 31.64
N PRO A 171 -25.43 2.74 32.64
CA PRO A 171 -25.90 4.11 32.42
C PRO A 171 -24.92 4.87 31.54
N GLU A 172 -25.44 5.56 30.53
CA GLU A 172 -24.65 6.45 29.67
C GLU A 172 -23.96 7.54 30.50
N PRO A 173 -22.69 7.88 30.21
CA PRO A 173 -22.02 9.00 30.85
C PRO A 173 -22.68 10.33 30.42
N LYS A 174 -23.07 11.15 31.40
CA LYS A 174 -23.69 12.47 31.16
C LYS A 174 -22.71 13.41 30.43
N PRO A 175 -23.20 14.25 29.50
CA PRO A 175 -22.36 15.22 28.81
C PRO A 175 -21.82 16.28 29.79
N VAL A 176 -20.50 16.48 29.76
CA VAL A 176 -19.79 17.53 30.48
C VAL A 176 -20.11 18.88 29.81
N LYS A 177 -20.72 19.81 30.55
CA LYS A 177 -20.95 21.18 30.08
C LYS A 177 -19.62 21.93 30.04
N LEU A 178 -19.19 22.36 28.85
CA LEU A 178 -18.14 23.35 28.68
C LEU A 178 -18.63 24.70 29.24
N ARG A 179 -17.89 25.25 30.21
CA ARG A 179 -18.09 26.62 30.70
C ARG A 179 -17.56 27.58 29.64
N SER A 180 -18.43 28.52 29.22
CA SER A 180 -18.10 29.74 28.49
C SER A 180 -17.24 30.67 29.33
#